data_AF-A0A2S8BE56-F1
#
_entry.id   AF-A0A2S8BE56-F1
#
_cell.length_a   1.000
_cell.length_b   1.000
_cell.length_c   1.000
_cell.angle_alpha   90.00
_cell.angle_beta   90.00
_cell.angle_gamma   90.00
#
_symmetry.space_group_name_H-M   'P 1'
#
loop_
_entity.id
_entity.type
_entity.pdbx_description
1 polymer ?
#
loop_
_entity_poly.entity_id
_entity_poly.type
_entity_poly.pdbx_seq_one_letter_code
_entity_poly.pdbx_strand_id
1 'polypeptide(L)'
;MQNRAVTKAIKVAVAGASGYAGGEILRLLLGHPGYADGRLTIGALTAAGNAGSTLGEQHPNLMPLADRVLQPTEVDVLAGHDVVFLGLPHGHSAVLAEQLSPDTLVVDCGADFRLGDPTDWERFYGSAHAGTWPYGLPELPGARELLTAPGGSRCRAATRPRRCWRCSRRWRRT
;
A
#
# COMPACT_ATOMS: atom_id res chain seq x y z
N MET A 1 5.44 -22.48 -31.68
CA MET A 1 5.27 -22.48 -30.21
C MET A 1 6.12 -21.35 -29.65
N GLN A 2 5.59 -20.47 -28.81
CA GLN A 2 6.34 -19.36 -28.20
C GLN A 2 6.18 -19.43 -26.68
N ASN A 3 7.24 -19.07 -25.95
CA ASN A 3 7.30 -19.18 -24.50
C ASN A 3 6.23 -18.31 -23.83
N ARG A 4 5.19 -18.94 -23.27
CA ARG A 4 4.55 -18.37 -22.07
C ARG A 4 5.58 -18.41 -20.96
N ALA A 5 6.24 -17.28 -20.71
CA ALA A 5 6.90 -17.07 -19.43
C ALA A 5 5.87 -17.35 -18.32
N VAL A 6 6.22 -18.20 -17.35
CA VAL A 6 5.37 -18.43 -16.19
C VAL A 6 5.37 -17.13 -15.40
N THR A 7 4.34 -16.30 -15.59
CA THR A 7 4.17 -15.05 -14.86
C THR A 7 3.93 -15.40 -13.40
N LYS A 8 5.00 -15.31 -12.60
CA LYS A 8 5.00 -15.44 -11.14
C LYS A 8 3.78 -14.69 -10.59
N ALA A 9 2.96 -15.37 -9.79
CA ALA A 9 1.83 -14.73 -9.15
C ALA A 9 2.31 -13.56 -8.27
N ILE A 10 1.67 -12.40 -8.42
CA ILE A 10 1.95 -11.20 -7.65
C ILE A 10 1.56 -11.47 -6.20
N LYS A 11 2.55 -11.49 -5.30
CA LYS A 11 2.32 -11.72 -3.87
C LYS A 11 2.06 -10.40 -3.17
N VAL A 12 0.88 -10.24 -2.60
CA VAL A 12 0.41 -8.98 -1.99
C VAL A 12 0.36 -9.11 -0.47
N ALA A 13 0.94 -8.17 0.27
CA ALA A 13 0.72 -8.04 1.71
C ALA A 13 -0.17 -6.82 2.03
N VAL A 14 -0.86 -6.89 3.17
CA VAL A 14 -1.68 -5.79 3.70
C VAL A 14 -1.29 -5.53 5.15
N ALA A 15 -0.64 -4.38 5.39
CA ALA A 15 -0.35 -3.88 6.72
C ALA A 15 -1.51 -3.02 7.25
N GLY A 16 -1.89 -3.21 8.50
CA GLY A 16 -3.13 -2.63 9.04
C GLY A 16 -4.39 -3.40 8.59
N ALA A 17 -4.26 -4.71 8.33
CA ALA A 17 -5.33 -5.57 7.83
C ALA A 17 -6.58 -5.60 8.73
N SER A 18 -6.45 -5.42 10.05
CA SER A 18 -7.59 -5.31 10.97
C SER A 18 -8.36 -3.97 10.88
N GLY A 19 -7.79 -2.92 10.26
CA GLY A 19 -8.48 -1.65 10.05
C GLY A 19 -9.46 -1.69 8.86
N TYR A 20 -10.42 -0.76 8.83
CA TYR A 20 -11.42 -0.68 7.74
C TYR A 20 -10.81 -0.58 6.34
N ALA A 21 -9.71 0.17 6.19
CA ALA A 21 -9.00 0.26 4.91
C ALA A 21 -8.38 -1.09 4.50
N GLY A 22 -7.79 -1.82 5.45
CA GLY A 22 -7.26 -3.17 5.22
C GLY A 22 -8.35 -4.17 4.83
N GLY A 23 -9.48 -4.18 5.55
CA GLY A 23 -10.62 -5.03 5.24
C GLY A 23 -11.23 -4.74 3.85
N GLU A 24 -11.39 -3.47 3.48
CA GLU A 24 -11.91 -3.08 2.16
C GLU A 24 -10.93 -3.43 1.03
N ILE A 25 -9.62 -3.25 1.24
CA ILE A 25 -8.58 -3.72 0.31
C ILE A 25 -8.69 -5.24 0.12
N LEU A 26 -8.83 -6.01 1.21
CA LEU A 26 -8.98 -7.47 1.13
C LEU A 26 -10.29 -7.89 0.43
N ARG A 27 -11.40 -7.19 0.68
CA ARG A 27 -12.67 -7.39 -0.04
C ARG A 27 -12.52 -7.19 -1.55
N LEU A 28 -11.79 -6.14 -1.96
CA LEU A 28 -11.52 -5.83 -3.36
C LEU A 28 -10.53 -6.82 -3.99
N LEU A 29 -9.50 -7.28 -3.25
CA LEU A 29 -8.54 -8.29 -3.71
C LEU A 29 -9.21 -9.66 -3.91
N LEU A 30 -10.09 -10.08 -3.01
CA LEU A 30 -10.88 -11.32 -3.17
C LEU A 30 -11.79 -11.28 -4.40
N GLY A 31 -12.34 -10.11 -4.74
CA GLY A 31 -13.14 -9.89 -5.95
C GLY A 31 -12.32 -9.63 -7.22
N HIS A 32 -10.98 -9.57 -7.14
CA HIS A 32 -10.15 -9.20 -8.27
C HIS A 32 -9.96 -10.39 -9.24
N PRO A 33 -10.12 -10.22 -10.57
CA PRO A 33 -9.94 -11.31 -11.53
C PRO A 33 -8.57 -12.01 -11.44
N GLY A 34 -7.52 -11.26 -11.10
CA GLY A 34 -6.18 -11.83 -10.88
C GLY A 34 -6.09 -12.77 -9.67
N TYR A 35 -6.96 -12.64 -8.67
CA TYR A 35 -7.04 -13.59 -7.55
C TYR A 35 -7.76 -14.87 -8.01
N ALA A 36 -8.88 -14.72 -8.73
CA ALA A 36 -9.65 -15.84 -9.28
C ALA A 36 -8.89 -16.68 -10.32
N ASP A 37 -7.98 -16.07 -11.10
CA ASP A 37 -7.13 -16.78 -12.07
C ASP A 37 -5.71 -17.10 -11.56
N GLY A 38 -5.43 -16.86 -10.28
CA GLY A 38 -4.17 -17.22 -9.61
C GLY A 38 -2.96 -16.34 -9.94
N ARG A 39 -3.10 -15.28 -10.75
CA ARG A 39 -2.03 -14.28 -10.98
C ARG A 39 -1.75 -13.37 -9.78
N LEU A 40 -2.59 -13.38 -8.76
CA LEU A 40 -2.46 -12.62 -7.52
C LEU A 40 -2.66 -13.55 -6.32
N THR A 41 -1.78 -13.46 -5.32
CA THR A 41 -1.89 -14.21 -4.07
C THR A 41 -1.88 -13.26 -2.86
N ILE A 42 -2.77 -13.50 -1.90
CA ILE A 42 -2.82 -12.76 -0.64
C ILE A 42 -1.86 -13.42 0.35
N GLY A 43 -0.78 -12.70 0.68
CA GLY A 43 0.32 -13.13 1.52
C GLY A 43 0.12 -12.75 2.98
N ALA A 44 1.08 -12.02 3.55
CA ALA A 44 1.04 -11.56 4.93
C ALA A 44 -0.09 -10.55 5.18
N LEU A 45 -0.82 -10.75 6.27
CA LEU A 45 -1.82 -9.83 6.78
C LEU A 45 -1.35 -9.39 8.16
N THR A 46 -1.10 -8.10 8.37
CA THR A 46 -0.49 -7.62 9.62
C THR A 46 -1.35 -6.62 10.36
N ALA A 47 -1.25 -6.63 11.69
CA ALA A 47 -1.83 -5.65 12.58
C ALA A 47 -0.79 -5.17 13.61
N ALA A 48 -1.12 -4.13 14.36
CA ALA A 48 -0.32 -3.70 15.52
C ALA A 48 -0.86 -4.34 16.80
N GLY A 49 -1.95 -3.79 17.37
CA GLY A 49 -2.56 -4.30 18.60
C GLY A 49 -3.26 -5.67 18.48
N ASN A 50 -3.60 -6.10 17.26
CA ASN A 50 -4.41 -7.30 16.99
C ASN A 50 -3.58 -8.40 16.31
N ALA A 51 -2.27 -8.45 16.54
CA ALA A 51 -1.45 -9.57 16.10
C ALA A 51 -1.76 -10.83 16.94
N GLY A 52 -1.84 -11.99 16.29
CA GLY A 52 -2.19 -13.27 16.91
C GLY A 52 -3.67 -13.64 16.85
N SER A 53 -4.60 -12.69 16.61
CA SER A 53 -6.00 -13.00 16.36
C SER A 53 -6.26 -13.39 14.90
N THR A 54 -7.41 -14.00 14.63
CA THR A 54 -7.86 -14.33 13.27
C THR A 54 -8.46 -13.11 12.57
N LEU A 55 -8.36 -13.04 11.24
CA LEU A 55 -9.00 -11.99 10.47
C LEU A 55 -10.53 -12.03 10.60
N GLY A 56 -11.12 -13.22 10.79
CA GLY A 56 -12.57 -13.40 10.96
C GLY A 56 -13.15 -12.68 12.18
N GLU A 57 -12.37 -12.53 13.27
CA GLU A 57 -12.75 -11.72 14.43
C GLU A 57 -12.83 -10.22 14.12
N GLN A 58 -12.10 -9.75 13.10
CA GLN A 58 -12.00 -8.34 12.73
C GLN A 58 -12.95 -7.98 11.59
N HIS A 59 -13.06 -8.86 10.59
CA HIS A 59 -13.86 -8.70 9.38
C HIS A 59 -14.65 -9.98 9.11
N PRO A 60 -15.74 -10.26 9.85
CA PRO A 60 -16.55 -11.48 9.68
C PRO A 60 -17.22 -11.59 8.30
N ASN A 61 -17.26 -10.49 7.53
CA ASN A 61 -17.67 -10.46 6.13
C ASN A 61 -16.63 -11.03 5.15
N LEU A 62 -15.39 -11.28 5.57
CA LEU A 62 -14.30 -11.80 4.75
C LEU A 62 -14.08 -13.32 4.93
N MET A 63 -15.17 -14.09 4.95
CA MET A 63 -15.16 -15.54 5.19
C MET A 63 -14.06 -16.34 4.45
N PRO A 64 -13.70 -16.07 3.17
CA PRO A 64 -12.61 -16.78 2.48
C PRO A 64 -11.20 -16.58 3.08
N LEU A 65 -11.05 -15.66 4.04
CA LEU A 65 -9.82 -15.35 4.75
C LEU A 65 -10.00 -15.41 6.28
N ALA A 66 -11.14 -15.91 6.79
CA ALA A 66 -11.47 -15.83 8.22
C ALA A 66 -10.38 -16.44 9.11
N ASP A 67 -9.89 -17.65 8.78
CA ASP A 67 -8.88 -18.39 9.54
C ASP A 67 -7.45 -17.82 9.42
N ARG A 68 -7.25 -16.70 8.70
CA ARG A 68 -5.93 -16.09 8.53
C ARG A 68 -5.52 -15.36 9.81
N VAL A 69 -4.55 -15.90 10.52
CA VAL A 69 -3.94 -15.24 11.69
C VAL A 69 -3.22 -13.96 11.26
N LEU A 70 -3.47 -12.87 11.99
CA LEU A 70 -2.81 -11.58 11.81
C LEU A 70 -1.40 -11.62 12.41
N GLN A 71 -0.42 -11.19 11.63
CA GLN A 71 0.99 -11.13 12.04
C GLN A 71 1.35 -9.75 12.61
N PRO A 72 2.48 -9.62 13.35
CA PRO A 72 3.06 -8.31 13.67
C PRO A 72 3.34 -7.47 12.41
N THR A 73 3.21 -6.15 12.52
CA THR A 73 3.49 -5.21 11.42
C THR A 73 4.98 -4.87 11.36
N GLU A 74 5.75 -5.83 10.84
CA GLU A 74 7.21 -5.81 10.82
C GLU A 74 7.75 -5.96 9.39
N VAL A 75 8.96 -5.45 9.15
CA VAL A 75 9.59 -5.45 7.83
C VAL A 75 9.81 -6.88 7.31
N ASP A 76 10.28 -7.78 8.16
CA ASP A 76 10.58 -9.18 7.78
C ASP A 76 9.32 -9.98 7.42
N VAL A 77 8.18 -9.64 8.04
CA VAL A 77 6.86 -10.20 7.71
C VAL A 77 6.36 -9.71 6.35
N LEU A 78 6.63 -8.44 6.01
CA LEU A 78 6.22 -7.80 4.76
C LEU A 78 7.23 -8.02 3.62
N ALA A 79 8.45 -8.45 3.92
CA ALA A 79 9.49 -8.77 2.93
C ALA A 79 9.06 -9.90 1.97
N GLY A 80 9.68 -9.93 0.79
CA GLY A 80 9.37 -10.93 -0.24
C GLY A 80 7.98 -10.81 -0.88
N HIS A 81 7.25 -9.73 -0.64
CA HIS A 81 6.00 -9.39 -1.33
C HIS A 81 6.28 -8.40 -2.48
N ASP A 82 5.62 -8.62 -3.61
CA ASP A 82 5.73 -7.78 -4.81
C ASP A 82 4.97 -6.47 -4.65
N VAL A 83 3.88 -6.50 -3.87
CA VAL A 83 3.06 -5.33 -3.51
C VAL A 83 2.77 -5.33 -2.01
N VAL A 84 2.87 -4.16 -1.37
CA VAL A 84 2.50 -3.95 0.05
C VAL A 84 1.55 -2.76 0.16
N PHE A 85 0.35 -2.99 0.69
CA PHE A 85 -0.59 -1.94 1.06
C PHE A 85 -0.36 -1.52 2.52
N LEU A 86 -0.33 -0.21 2.79
CA LEU A 86 -0.16 0.36 4.13
C LEU A 86 -1.46 1.05 4.57
N GLY A 87 -2.32 0.32 5.29
CA GLY A 87 -3.53 0.82 5.96
C GLY A 87 -3.25 1.34 7.38
N LEU A 88 -2.14 2.05 7.56
CA LEU A 88 -1.61 2.43 8.88
C LEU A 88 -1.98 3.87 9.30
N PRO A 89 -1.97 4.19 10.61
CA PRO A 89 -2.00 5.57 11.08
C PRO A 89 -0.77 6.36 10.59
N HIS A 90 -0.93 7.68 10.50
CA HIS A 90 0.12 8.56 9.99
C HIS A 90 1.40 8.55 10.86
N GLY A 91 2.56 8.61 10.21
CA GLY A 91 3.88 8.52 10.82
C GLY A 91 4.45 7.09 10.88
N HIS A 92 3.61 6.06 10.70
CA HIS A 92 4.06 4.66 10.68
C HIS A 92 4.38 4.16 9.27
N SER A 93 3.75 4.70 8.22
CA SER A 93 3.98 4.28 6.84
C SER A 93 5.38 4.65 6.36
N ALA A 94 5.89 5.82 6.75
CA ALA A 94 7.21 6.31 6.34
C ALA A 94 8.35 5.36 6.74
N VAL A 95 8.48 5.08 8.04
CA VAL A 95 9.55 4.25 8.62
C VAL A 95 9.54 2.82 8.04
N LEU A 96 8.35 2.28 7.76
CA LEU A 96 8.20 0.94 7.21
C LEU A 96 8.56 0.90 5.71
N ALA A 97 8.12 1.89 4.93
CA ALA A 97 8.39 2.00 3.50
C ALA A 97 9.88 2.24 3.18
N GLU A 98 10.63 2.89 4.07
CA GLU A 98 12.07 3.08 3.92
C GLU A 98 12.89 1.78 4.06
N GLN A 99 12.35 0.77 4.75
CA GLN A 99 13.04 -0.50 5.02
C GLN A 99 12.68 -1.63 4.03
N LEU A 100 11.51 -1.57 3.38
CA LEU A 100 11.11 -2.52 2.32
C LEU A 100 12.04 -2.47 1.10
N SER A 101 12.03 -3.51 0.26
CA SER A 101 12.80 -3.54 -1.00
C SER A 101 12.42 -2.35 -1.92
N PRO A 102 13.38 -1.74 -2.66
CA PRO A 102 13.06 -0.71 -3.66
C PRO A 102 12.24 -1.22 -4.84
N ASP A 103 12.23 -2.53 -5.08
CA ASP A 103 11.45 -3.18 -6.14
C ASP A 103 9.99 -3.47 -5.76
N THR A 104 9.70 -3.56 -4.45
CA THR A 104 8.33 -3.70 -3.94
C THR A 104 7.50 -2.45 -4.27
N LEU A 105 6.30 -2.65 -4.83
CA LEU A 105 5.31 -1.60 -5.02
C LEU A 105 4.61 -1.31 -3.70
N VAL A 106 4.80 -0.12 -3.12
CA VAL A 106 4.16 0.28 -1.86
C VAL A 106 2.96 1.19 -2.15
N VAL A 107 1.81 0.89 -1.56
CA VAL A 107 0.59 1.70 -1.71
C VAL A 107 0.21 2.23 -0.32
N ASP A 108 0.54 3.50 -0.07
CA ASP A 108 0.21 4.15 1.20
C ASP A 108 -1.23 4.68 1.20
N CYS A 109 -2.05 4.11 2.08
CA CYS A 109 -3.39 4.63 2.39
C CYS A 109 -3.35 5.62 3.55
N GLY A 110 -2.24 5.71 4.28
CA GLY A 110 -1.93 6.73 5.28
C GLY A 110 -1.75 8.13 4.68
N ALA A 111 -1.16 9.05 5.47
CA ALA A 111 -1.01 10.46 5.08
C ALA A 111 0.42 10.86 4.70
N ASP A 112 1.41 10.07 5.11
CA ASP A 112 2.82 10.44 5.26
C ASP A 112 3.43 11.05 4.00
N PHE A 113 3.05 10.51 2.84
CA PHE A 113 3.57 10.94 1.55
C PHE A 113 2.59 11.80 0.73
N ARG A 114 1.52 12.34 1.35
CA ARG A 114 0.43 13.09 0.68
C ARG A 114 0.72 14.55 0.37
N LEU A 115 1.31 15.27 1.30
CA LEU A 115 1.54 16.70 1.12
C LEU A 115 2.82 16.91 0.30
N GLY A 116 2.75 17.83 -0.67
CA GLY A 116 3.87 18.16 -1.56
C GLY A 116 4.80 19.24 -1.00
N ASP A 117 4.38 19.90 0.07
CA ASP A 117 5.04 21.02 0.72
C ASP A 117 5.34 20.63 2.17
N PRO A 118 6.61 20.65 2.61
CA PRO A 118 7.00 20.33 3.99
C PRO A 118 6.36 21.24 5.04
N THR A 119 6.07 22.49 4.70
CA THR A 119 5.50 23.49 5.62
C THR A 119 4.02 23.24 5.86
N ASP A 120 3.27 22.86 4.82
CA ASP A 120 1.89 22.33 4.99
C ASP A 120 1.94 21.05 5.86
N TRP A 121 2.92 20.15 5.66
CA TRP A 121 3.04 18.93 6.47
C TRP A 121 3.33 19.22 7.95
N GLU A 122 4.38 19.96 8.27
CA GLU A 122 4.75 20.28 9.65
C GLU A 122 3.60 20.99 10.39
N ARG A 123 2.91 21.92 9.71
CA ARG A 123 1.73 22.63 10.24
C ARG A 123 0.56 21.71 10.61
N PHE A 124 0.29 20.66 9.84
CA PHE A 124 -0.88 19.79 10.04
C PHE A 124 -0.57 18.46 10.75
N TYR A 125 0.68 18.02 10.77
CA TYR A 125 1.11 16.71 11.31
C TYR A 125 2.27 16.78 12.32
N GLY A 126 2.78 17.96 12.65
CA GLY A 126 3.69 18.18 13.80
C GLY A 126 4.98 17.36 13.79
N SER A 127 5.46 16.97 12.60
CA SER A 127 6.56 16.01 12.41
C SER A 127 7.34 16.33 11.12
N ALA A 128 8.53 15.74 10.97
CA ALA A 128 9.34 15.92 9.77
C ALA A 128 8.64 15.33 8.52
N HIS A 129 8.77 16.01 7.38
CA HIS A 129 8.15 15.59 6.12
C HIS A 129 8.93 14.43 5.47
N ALA A 130 8.26 13.30 5.23
CA ALA A 130 8.85 12.10 4.62
C ALA A 130 9.05 12.19 3.09
N GLY A 131 8.76 13.35 2.47
CA GLY A 131 8.74 13.51 1.02
C GLY A 131 7.38 13.15 0.40
N THR A 132 7.34 13.02 -0.93
CA THR A 132 6.08 13.06 -1.70
C THR A 132 5.99 11.93 -2.72
N TRP A 133 4.86 11.21 -2.75
CA TRP A 133 4.60 10.09 -3.66
C TRP A 133 3.57 10.42 -4.76
N PRO A 134 3.56 9.74 -5.93
CA PRO A 134 2.63 10.02 -7.02
C PRO A 134 1.15 9.90 -6.65
N TYR A 135 0.32 10.87 -7.05
CA TYR A 135 -1.12 10.88 -6.73
C TYR A 135 -1.94 10.03 -7.71
N GLY A 136 -1.96 8.72 -7.47
CA GLY A 136 -3.00 7.73 -7.78
C GLY A 136 -4.48 8.08 -7.50
N LEU A 137 -4.91 9.30 -7.84
CA LEU A 137 -6.22 9.53 -8.45
C LEU A 137 -5.96 9.68 -9.96
N PRO A 138 -6.04 8.61 -10.78
CA PRO A 138 -5.61 8.64 -12.19
C PRO A 138 -6.43 9.59 -13.09
N GLU A 139 -7.52 10.15 -12.57
CA GLU A 139 -8.41 11.10 -13.23
C GLU A 139 -7.98 12.56 -13.01
N LEU A 140 -6.86 12.80 -12.33
CA LEU A 140 -6.15 14.09 -12.35
C LEU A 140 -5.32 14.25 -13.63
N PRO A 141 -5.27 15.45 -14.25
CA PRO A 141 -4.34 15.72 -15.35
C PRO A 141 -2.89 15.42 -14.96
N GLY A 142 -2.17 14.64 -15.77
CA GLY A 142 -0.79 14.23 -15.53
C GLY A 142 -0.61 13.10 -14.50
N ALA A 143 -1.66 12.72 -13.76
CA ALA A 143 -1.54 11.72 -12.70
C ALA A 143 -1.36 10.31 -13.26
N ARG A 144 -2.16 9.91 -14.26
CA ARG A 144 -2.05 8.59 -14.89
C ARG A 144 -0.67 8.39 -15.51
N GLU A 145 -0.14 9.44 -16.13
CA GLU A 145 1.17 9.48 -16.75
C GLU A 145 2.27 9.29 -15.70
N LEU A 146 2.21 9.99 -14.57
CA LEU A 146 3.12 9.78 -13.43
C LEU A 146 3.06 8.34 -12.89
N LEU A 147 1.88 7.73 -12.79
CA LEU A 147 1.72 6.39 -12.20
C LEU A 147 2.17 5.26 -13.14
N THR A 148 2.03 5.47 -14.45
CA THR A 148 2.34 4.47 -15.50
C THR A 148 3.73 4.63 -16.13
N ALA A 149 4.35 5.82 -16.04
CA ALA A 149 5.65 6.07 -16.66
C ALA A 149 6.74 5.11 -16.14
N PRO A 150 7.82 4.85 -16.92
CA PRO A 150 8.93 3.98 -16.54
C PRO A 150 9.61 4.41 -15.24
N GLY A 151 9.11 3.88 -14.12
CA GLY A 151 9.43 4.41 -12.81
C GLY A 151 9.06 5.89 -12.64
N GLY A 152 7.91 6.33 -13.16
CA GLY A 152 7.19 7.49 -12.62
C GLY A 152 6.53 7.17 -11.28
N SER A 153 6.32 5.87 -11.02
CA SER A 153 6.18 5.32 -9.66
C SER A 153 7.34 5.71 -8.74
N ARG A 154 8.51 6.18 -9.25
CA ARG A 154 9.68 6.56 -8.43
C ARG A 154 9.43 7.83 -7.63
N CYS A 155 9.09 7.61 -6.39
CA CYS A 155 9.09 8.58 -5.32
C CYS A 155 10.51 9.08 -5.07
N ARG A 156 10.69 10.40 -4.98
CA ARG A 156 11.95 11.01 -4.54
C ARG A 156 11.80 11.44 -3.08
N ALA A 157 12.03 10.51 -2.17
CA ALA A 157 12.71 10.89 -0.94
C ALA A 157 14.10 11.42 -1.34
N ALA A 158 14.68 12.33 -0.55
CA ALA A 158 15.85 13.13 -0.97
C ALA A 158 17.13 12.30 -1.28
N THR A 159 17.14 10.99 -1.01
CA THR A 159 18.32 10.12 -1.09
C THR A 159 18.18 8.90 -2.02
N ARG A 160 16.98 8.38 -2.35
CA ARG A 160 16.81 7.15 -3.18
C ARG A 160 15.41 7.01 -3.82
N PRO A 161 15.28 6.41 -5.04
CA PRO A 161 14.01 6.20 -5.73
C PRO A 161 13.27 4.87 -5.37
N ARG A 162 11.95 4.91 -5.14
CA ARG A 162 11.07 3.75 -4.74
C ARG A 162 9.67 3.78 -5.41
N ARG A 163 8.99 2.63 -5.65
CA ARG A 163 7.74 2.54 -6.47
C ARG A 163 6.42 2.70 -5.67
N CYS A 164 5.58 3.74 -5.89
CA CYS A 164 4.32 3.94 -5.10
C CYS A 164 3.09 4.61 -5.79
N TRP A 165 1.91 4.58 -5.10
CA TRP A 165 0.57 5.16 -5.44
C TRP A 165 -0.13 5.82 -4.20
N ARG A 166 -1.16 6.68 -4.38
CA ARG A 166 -1.78 7.58 -3.33
C ARG A 166 -3.05 8.34 -3.88
N CYS A 167 -4.12 8.83 -3.18
CA CYS A 167 -5.34 9.42 -3.89
C CYS A 167 -6.01 10.75 -3.36
N SER A 168 -6.43 11.71 -4.25
CA SER A 168 -7.58 12.70 -4.20
C SER A 168 -7.47 13.91 -5.20
N ARG A 169 -8.43 14.88 -5.21
CA ARG A 169 -8.48 16.16 -5.99
C ARG A 169 -8.61 17.38 -5.05
N ARG A 170 -7.94 18.52 -5.31
CA ARG A 170 -8.04 19.77 -4.50
C ARG A 170 -9.07 20.75 -5.11
N TRP A 171 -10.08 21.17 -4.34
CA TRP A 171 -10.89 22.36 -4.65
C TRP A 171 -10.10 23.64 -4.35
N ARG A 172 -10.20 24.64 -5.24
CA ARG A 172 -10.07 26.07 -4.92
C ARG A 172 -11.16 26.81 -5.69
N ARG A 173 -11.93 27.67 -5.01
CA ARG A 173 -12.64 28.78 -5.65
C ARG A 173 -11.88 30.08 -5.35
N THR A 174 -12.21 31.10 -6.14
CA THR A 174 -11.98 32.52 -5.85
C THR A 174 -12.49 32.89 -4.47
#